data_AF-L8FT83-F1
#
_entry.id   AF-L8FT83-F1
#
_cell.length_a   1.000
_cell.length_b   1.000
_cell.length_c   1.000
_cell.angle_alpha   90.00
_cell.angle_beta   90.00
_cell.angle_gamma   90.00
#
_symmetry.space_group_name_H-M   'P 1'
#
loop_
_entity.id
_entity.type
_entity.pdbx_description
1 polymer ?
#
loop_
_entity_poly.entity_id
_entity_poly.type
_entity_poly.pdbx_seq_one_letter_code
_entity_poly.pdbx_strand_id
1 'polypeptide(L)'
;MSSSKHTKIKERLALSQRVLATGFEMPSCNRCEKKHLKCVVSDDSKCCSQCVRVNARCDACVPSISDWDKIEREEHCLQAEEEAAMAKILRLRQQQRLFCSRAKDMLCHGLKTMDKLDEAEEKERREAEAKGALLHTPPTTVSEDVAPDQDFFAVLSHGFFEHWGVDGEMPPAILDS
;
A
#
# COMPACT_ATOMS: atom_id res chain seq x y z
N MET A 1 1.79 32.55 56.10
CA MET A 1 1.96 32.68 54.63
C MET A 1 0.90 31.83 53.95
N SER A 2 0.03 32.40 53.12
CA SER A 2 -1.02 31.60 52.45
C SER A 2 -0.42 30.63 51.44
N SER A 3 -0.85 29.37 51.49
CA SER A 3 -0.43 28.31 50.57
C SER A 3 -0.71 28.70 49.11
N SER A 4 0.26 28.48 48.20
CA SER A 4 0.18 28.80 46.76
C SER A 4 -1.11 28.31 46.08
N LYS A 5 -1.64 27.16 46.53
CA LYS A 5 -2.90 26.59 46.03
C LYS A 5 -4.10 27.51 46.29
N HIS A 6 -4.15 28.11 47.47
CA HIS A 6 -5.25 28.98 47.88
C HIS A 6 -5.27 30.29 47.06
N THR A 7 -4.09 30.83 46.74
CA THR A 7 -3.96 32.00 45.87
C THR A 7 -4.49 31.72 44.46
N LYS A 8 -4.09 30.60 43.82
CA LYS A 8 -4.57 30.20 42.49
C LYS A 8 -6.09 29.97 42.43
N ILE A 9 -6.70 29.48 43.52
CA ILE A 9 -8.15 29.33 43.61
C ILE A 9 -8.83 30.71 43.64
N LYS A 10 -8.32 31.64 44.47
CA LYS A 10 -8.84 33.01 44.54
C LYS A 10 -8.74 33.74 43.20
N GLU A 11 -7.60 33.62 42.52
CA GLU A 11 -7.39 34.22 41.19
C GLU A 11 -8.41 33.71 40.16
N ARG A 12 -8.67 32.39 40.12
CA ARG A 12 -9.68 31.81 39.22
C ARG A 12 -11.09 32.27 39.54
N LEU A 13 -11.45 32.35 40.82
CA LEU A 13 -12.75 32.86 41.23
C LEU A 13 -12.92 34.34 40.84
N ALA A 14 -11.90 35.15 41.07
CA ALA A 14 -11.88 36.55 40.65
C ALA A 14 -12.01 36.69 39.12
N LEU A 15 -11.26 35.90 38.34
CA LEU A 15 -11.37 35.90 36.89
C LEU A 15 -12.78 35.50 36.42
N SER A 16 -13.36 34.45 37.01
CA SER A 16 -14.73 34.05 36.67
C SER A 16 -15.75 35.14 36.99
N GLN A 17 -15.60 35.85 38.10
CA GLN A 17 -16.52 36.93 38.47
C GLN A 17 -16.41 38.09 37.49
N ARG A 18 -15.19 38.45 37.07
CA ARG A 18 -14.97 39.45 36.02
C ARG A 18 -15.64 39.04 34.71
N VAL A 19 -15.40 37.81 34.24
CA VAL A 19 -16.04 37.29 33.01
C VAL A 19 -17.57 37.29 33.11
N LEU A 20 -18.14 36.99 34.29
CA LEU A 20 -19.60 37.07 34.48
C LEU A 20 -20.14 38.50 34.44
N ALA A 21 -19.35 39.48 34.90
CA ALA A 21 -19.77 40.87 34.97
C ALA A 21 -19.64 41.60 33.64
N THR A 22 -18.59 41.31 32.87
CA THR A 22 -18.27 42.00 31.60
C THR A 22 -18.63 41.20 30.35
N GLY A 23 -18.84 39.90 30.51
CA GLY A 23 -19.07 39.00 29.38
C GLY A 23 -20.50 39.02 28.86
N PHE A 24 -20.69 38.32 27.76
CA PHE A 24 -21.97 38.12 27.09
C PHE A 24 -22.37 36.65 27.11
N GLU A 25 -23.68 36.39 27.11
CA GLU A 25 -24.21 35.03 26.98
C GLU A 25 -23.95 34.51 25.56
N MET A 26 -23.33 33.35 25.48
CA MET A 26 -23.04 32.62 24.24
C MET A 26 -23.81 31.31 24.22
N PRO A 27 -24.00 30.69 23.03
CA PRO A 27 -24.40 29.30 22.93
C PRO A 27 -23.60 28.42 23.90
N SER A 28 -24.29 27.46 24.51
CA SER A 28 -23.71 26.65 25.58
C SER A 28 -22.54 25.84 25.03
N CYS A 29 -21.40 25.87 25.73
CA CYS A 29 -20.30 24.96 25.42
C CYS A 29 -20.62 23.54 25.90
N ASN A 30 -19.92 22.52 25.39
CA ASN A 30 -20.22 21.11 25.67
C ASN A 30 -20.41 20.81 27.16
N ARG A 31 -19.62 21.43 28.04
CA ARG A 31 -19.75 21.24 29.49
C ARG A 31 -20.96 21.96 30.07
N CYS A 32 -21.18 23.22 29.67
CA CYS A 32 -22.27 24.02 30.20
C CYS A 32 -23.62 23.46 29.74
N GLU A 33 -23.70 22.95 28.52
CA GLU A 33 -24.89 22.28 27.98
C GLU A 33 -25.24 21.04 28.83
N LYS A 34 -24.29 20.13 29.04
CA LYS A 34 -24.47 18.92 29.88
C LYS A 34 -24.86 19.21 31.34
N LYS A 35 -24.55 20.40 31.83
CA LYS A 35 -24.83 20.82 33.21
C LYS A 35 -25.98 21.82 33.29
N HIS A 36 -26.60 22.17 32.16
CA HIS A 36 -27.64 23.17 32.05
C HIS A 36 -27.26 24.51 32.70
N LEU A 37 -26.03 24.95 32.45
CA LEU A 37 -25.48 26.20 32.94
C LEU A 37 -25.43 27.26 31.84
N LYS A 38 -25.61 28.52 32.22
CA LYS A 38 -25.38 29.66 31.34
C LYS A 38 -23.90 29.77 30.98
N CYS A 39 -23.61 29.85 29.68
CA CYS A 39 -22.25 30.02 29.15
C CYS A 39 -22.01 31.51 28.90
N VAL A 40 -21.22 32.15 29.77
CA VAL A 40 -20.86 33.57 29.63
C VAL A 40 -19.38 33.67 29.32
N VAL A 41 -19.05 34.33 28.21
CA VAL A 41 -17.68 34.51 27.70
C VAL A 41 -17.36 36.00 27.64
N SER A 42 -16.09 36.35 27.80
CA SER A 42 -15.58 37.72 27.69
C SER A 42 -14.32 37.66 26.82
N ASP A 43 -14.01 38.72 26.10
CA ASP A 43 -12.87 38.78 25.17
C ASP A 43 -11.52 38.51 25.86
N ASP A 44 -11.40 38.89 27.13
CA ASP A 44 -10.19 38.72 27.94
C ASP A 44 -9.94 37.26 28.40
N SER A 45 -10.87 36.34 28.11
CA SER A 45 -10.81 34.95 28.57
C SER A 45 -11.11 33.96 27.45
N LYS A 46 -10.21 32.98 27.27
CA LYS A 46 -10.40 31.85 26.37
C LYS A 46 -11.43 30.81 26.86
N CYS A 47 -12.03 31.05 28.03
CA CYS A 47 -12.99 30.14 28.65
C CYS A 47 -14.19 30.92 29.19
N CYS A 48 -15.36 30.28 29.16
CA CYS A 48 -16.54 30.82 29.84
C CYS A 48 -16.36 30.81 31.36
N SER A 49 -17.10 31.67 32.04
CA SER A 49 -17.02 31.85 33.49
C SER A 49 -17.12 30.54 34.28
N GLN A 50 -18.09 29.68 33.97
CA GLN A 50 -18.29 28.41 34.69
C GLN A 50 -17.15 27.41 34.48
N CYS A 51 -16.52 27.41 33.30
CA CYS A 51 -15.36 26.57 33.02
C CYS A 51 -14.08 27.13 33.68
N VAL A 52 -13.92 28.45 33.72
CA VAL A 52 -12.83 29.11 34.47
C VAL A 52 -12.88 28.72 35.96
N ARG A 53 -14.06 28.78 36.60
CA ARG A 53 -14.22 28.45 38.04
C ARG A 53 -13.67 27.08 38.40
N VAL A 54 -13.99 26.09 37.57
CA VAL A 54 -13.59 24.70 37.82
C VAL A 54 -12.26 24.33 37.17
N ASN A 55 -11.64 25.26 36.42
CA ASN A 55 -10.47 24.99 35.58
C ASN A 55 -10.68 23.80 34.63
N ALA A 56 -11.80 23.82 33.91
CA ALA A 56 -12.13 22.84 32.89
C ALA A 56 -11.88 23.41 31.49
N ARG A 57 -11.66 22.51 30.52
CA ARG A 57 -11.62 22.89 29.11
C ARG A 57 -12.96 23.50 28.71
N CYS A 58 -12.90 24.55 27.89
CA CYS A 58 -14.05 25.26 27.38
C CYS A 58 -13.90 25.38 25.87
N ASP A 59 -14.96 25.04 25.18
CA ASP A 59 -15.13 25.08 23.72
C ASP A 59 -16.11 26.20 23.31
N ALA A 60 -16.40 27.13 24.22
CA ALA A 60 -17.27 28.27 23.95
C ALA A 60 -16.63 29.35 23.06
N CYS A 61 -15.30 29.39 23.03
CA CYS A 61 -14.57 30.45 22.33
C CYS A 61 -14.30 30.04 20.89
N VAL A 62 -14.56 30.98 19.99
CA VAL A 62 -14.24 30.84 18.57
C VAL A 62 -12.70 30.82 18.42
N PRO A 63 -12.14 29.97 17.54
CA PRO A 63 -10.72 30.02 17.20
C PRO A 63 -10.33 31.43 16.74
N SER A 64 -9.11 31.86 17.08
CA SER A 64 -8.63 33.19 16.66
C SER A 64 -8.36 33.21 15.15
N ILE A 65 -8.29 34.40 14.54
CA ILE A 65 -7.93 34.55 13.12
C ILE A 65 -6.62 33.82 12.81
N SER A 66 -5.62 33.94 13.69
CA SER A 66 -4.34 33.23 13.52
C SER A 66 -4.48 31.70 13.59
N ASP A 67 -5.47 31.17 14.30
CA ASP A 67 -5.73 29.73 14.33
C ASP A 67 -6.39 29.27 13.03
N TRP A 68 -7.28 30.09 12.44
CA TRP A 68 -7.83 29.85 11.10
C TRP A 68 -6.75 29.86 10.02
N ASP A 69 -5.85 30.85 10.03
CA ASP A 69 -4.73 30.93 9.08
C ASP A 69 -3.79 29.72 9.18
N LYS A 70 -3.68 29.08 10.35
CA LYS A 70 -2.91 27.84 10.50
C LYS A 70 -3.64 26.67 9.87
N ILE A 71 -4.94 26.53 10.14
CA ILE A 71 -5.79 25.47 9.58
C ILE A 71 -5.79 25.55 8.06
N GLU A 72 -5.97 26.73 7.46
CA GLU A 72 -5.98 26.92 6.01
C GLU A 72 -4.63 26.54 5.37
N ARG A 73 -3.52 26.92 6.01
CA ARG A 73 -2.19 26.51 5.54
C ARG A 73 -1.99 25.00 5.63
N GLU A 74 -2.42 24.38 6.73
CA GLU A 74 -2.33 22.93 6.89
C GLU A 74 -3.19 22.21 5.86
N GLU A 75 -4.40 22.68 5.59
CA GLU A 75 -5.28 22.16 4.54
C GLU A 75 -4.62 22.25 3.16
N HIS A 76 -4.06 23.42 2.82
CA HIS A 76 -3.35 23.60 1.54
C HIS A 76 -2.12 22.68 1.43
N CYS A 77 -1.35 22.51 2.51
CA CYS A 77 -0.23 21.58 2.54
C CYS A 77 -0.69 20.13 2.31
N LEU A 78 -1.75 19.70 3.00
CA LEU A 78 -2.31 18.36 2.86
C LEU A 78 -2.85 18.11 1.44
N GLN A 79 -3.50 19.10 0.84
CA GLN A 79 -3.98 19.00 -0.53
C GLN A 79 -2.82 18.81 -1.52
N ALA A 80 -1.73 19.57 -1.37
CA ALA A 80 -0.55 19.40 -2.22
C ALA A 80 0.10 18.01 -2.07
N GLU A 81 0.14 17.48 -0.84
CA GLU A 81 0.61 16.11 -0.57
C GLU A 81 -0.30 15.06 -1.22
N GLU A 82 -1.63 15.24 -1.13
CA GLU A 82 -2.62 14.35 -1.75
C GLU A 82 -2.45 14.33 -3.28
N GLU A 83 -2.34 15.51 -3.91
CA GLU A 83 -2.14 15.64 -5.35
C GLU A 83 -0.84 14.94 -5.81
N ALA A 84 0.26 15.11 -5.06
CA ALA A 84 1.53 14.44 -5.34
C ALA A 84 1.42 12.91 -5.21
N ALA A 85 0.72 12.43 -4.17
CA ALA A 85 0.48 11.01 -3.97
C ALA A 85 -0.38 10.41 -5.09
N MET A 86 -1.45 11.11 -5.50
CA MET A 86 -2.29 10.70 -6.62
C MET A 86 -1.51 10.62 -7.92
N ALA A 87 -0.67 11.61 -8.24
CA ALA A 87 0.19 11.58 -9.41
C ALA A 87 1.13 10.36 -9.42
N LYS A 88 1.70 10.01 -8.26
CA LYS A 88 2.52 8.80 -8.10
C LYS A 88 1.72 7.52 -8.33
N ILE A 89 0.51 7.43 -7.77
CA ILE A 89 -0.39 6.28 -7.97
C ILE A 89 -0.73 6.11 -9.45
N LEU A 90 -1.08 7.19 -10.14
CA LEU A 90 -1.42 7.17 -11.57
C LEU A 90 -0.25 6.68 -12.42
N ARG A 91 0.97 7.17 -12.13
CA ARG A 91 2.20 6.72 -12.78
C ARG A 91 2.44 5.23 -12.57
N LEU A 92 2.34 4.75 -11.33
CA LEU A 92 2.53 3.33 -11.00
C LEU A 92 1.52 2.45 -11.73
N ARG A 93 0.24 2.85 -11.77
CA ARG A 93 -0.79 2.14 -12.54
C ARG A 93 -0.48 2.08 -14.03
N GLN A 94 0.07 3.15 -14.60
CA GLN A 94 0.50 3.14 -16.01
C GLN A 94 1.65 2.17 -16.23
N GLN A 95 2.65 2.16 -15.34
CA GLN A 95 3.76 1.22 -15.41
C GLN A 95 3.30 -0.23 -15.29
N GLN A 96 2.37 -0.53 -14.37
CA GLN A 96 1.77 -1.85 -14.23
C GLN A 96 1.08 -2.29 -15.53
N ARG A 97 0.29 -1.42 -16.16
CA ARG A 97 -0.35 -1.74 -17.45
C ARG A 97 0.67 -2.05 -18.54
N LEU A 98 1.74 -1.26 -18.64
CA LEU A 98 2.81 -1.50 -19.61
C LEU A 98 3.53 -2.83 -19.35
N PHE A 99 3.81 -3.13 -18.09
CA PHE A 99 4.44 -4.38 -17.71
C PHE A 99 3.55 -5.60 -18.04
N CYS A 100 2.26 -5.54 -17.70
CA CYS A 100 1.31 -6.59 -18.05
C CYS A 100 1.17 -6.78 -19.56
N SER A 101 1.13 -5.68 -20.33
CA SER A 101 1.09 -5.75 -21.79
C SER A 101 2.33 -6.46 -22.35
N ARG A 102 3.52 -6.04 -21.90
CA ARG A 102 4.78 -6.65 -22.34
C ARG A 102 4.86 -8.13 -21.97
N ALA A 103 4.43 -8.50 -20.76
CA ALA A 103 4.40 -9.89 -20.33
C ALA A 103 3.47 -10.75 -21.21
N LYS A 104 2.27 -10.22 -21.52
CA LYS A 104 1.34 -10.86 -22.46
C LYS A 104 1.96 -11.03 -23.83
N ASP A 105 2.60 -9.99 -24.37
CA ASP A 105 3.23 -10.04 -25.68
C ASP A 105 4.33 -11.10 -25.72
N MET A 106 5.20 -11.13 -24.71
CA MET A 106 6.26 -12.15 -24.59
C MET A 106 5.68 -13.57 -24.55
N LEU A 107 4.62 -13.80 -23.77
CA LEU A 107 3.96 -15.11 -23.70
C LEU A 107 3.38 -15.50 -25.07
N CYS A 108 2.67 -14.59 -25.74
CA CYS A 108 2.11 -14.84 -27.06
C CYS A 108 3.19 -15.15 -28.11
N HIS A 109 4.35 -14.48 -28.06
CA HIS A 109 5.46 -14.80 -28.96
C HIS A 109 6.09 -16.15 -28.65
N GLY A 110 6.24 -16.49 -27.36
CA GLY A 110 6.73 -17.80 -26.92
C GLY A 110 5.85 -18.94 -27.44
N LEU A 111 4.53 -18.85 -27.22
CA LEU A 111 3.57 -19.86 -27.69
C LEU A 111 3.61 -20.02 -29.21
N LYS A 112 3.58 -18.92 -29.97
CA LYS A 112 3.71 -18.96 -31.44
C LYS A 112 5.02 -19.58 -31.92
N THR A 113 6.08 -19.50 -31.13
CA THR A 113 7.37 -20.11 -31.47
C THR A 113 7.32 -21.61 -31.24
N MET A 114 6.67 -22.06 -30.15
CA MET A 114 6.44 -23.48 -29.88
C MET A 114 5.57 -24.11 -30.96
N ASP A 115 4.44 -23.49 -31.31
CA ASP A 115 3.54 -24.00 -32.36
C ASP A 115 4.29 -24.24 -33.69
N LYS A 116 5.18 -23.32 -34.06
CA LYS A 116 6.02 -23.46 -35.28
C LYS A 116 7.04 -24.58 -35.20
N LEU A 117 7.59 -24.85 -34.01
CA LEU A 117 8.54 -25.94 -33.80
C LEU A 117 7.82 -27.29 -33.91
N ASP A 118 6.65 -27.40 -33.28
CA ASP A 118 5.81 -28.61 -33.36
C ASP A 118 5.41 -28.90 -34.80
N GLU A 119 4.99 -27.87 -35.56
CA GLU A 119 4.68 -28.00 -36.99
C GLU A 119 5.89 -28.46 -37.83
N ALA A 120 7.11 -27.98 -37.51
CA ALA A 120 8.32 -28.35 -38.22
C ALA A 120 8.77 -29.78 -37.90
N GLU A 121 8.73 -30.18 -36.63
CA GLU A 121 9.03 -31.55 -36.19
C GLU A 121 8.05 -32.55 -36.79
N GLU A 122 6.76 -32.24 -36.77
CA GLU A 122 5.71 -33.04 -37.39
C GLU A 122 5.96 -33.25 -38.89
N LYS A 123 6.35 -32.18 -39.59
CA LYS A 123 6.67 -32.24 -41.01
C LYS A 123 7.90 -33.12 -41.25
N GLU A 124 8.96 -32.97 -40.46
CA GLU A 124 10.16 -33.80 -40.55
C GLU A 124 9.82 -35.28 -40.34
N ARG A 125 8.99 -35.60 -39.35
CA ARG A 125 8.56 -36.96 -39.07
C ARG A 125 7.80 -37.58 -40.25
N ARG A 126 6.85 -36.85 -40.84
CA ARG A 126 6.13 -37.29 -42.05
C ARG A 126 7.07 -37.52 -43.23
N GLU A 127 8.07 -36.65 -43.41
CA GLU A 127 9.07 -36.83 -44.46
C GLU A 127 9.97 -38.06 -44.21
N ALA A 128 10.35 -38.32 -42.95
CA ALA A 128 11.10 -39.51 -42.56
C ALA A 128 10.30 -40.80 -42.78
N GLU A 129 9.02 -40.82 -42.40
CA GLU A 129 8.10 -41.93 -42.63
C GLU A 129 7.92 -42.21 -44.14
N ALA A 130 7.72 -41.17 -44.95
CA ALA A 130 7.60 -41.31 -46.40
C ALA A 130 8.90 -41.86 -47.05
N LYS A 131 10.06 -41.41 -46.59
CA LYS A 131 11.36 -41.94 -47.04
C LYS A 131 11.57 -43.40 -46.61
N GLY A 132 11.18 -43.75 -45.38
CA GLY A 132 11.23 -45.12 -44.87
C GLY A 132 10.27 -46.06 -45.59
N ALA A 133 9.06 -45.62 -45.92
CA ALA A 133 8.07 -46.40 -46.66
C ALA A 133 8.51 -46.72 -48.11
N LEU A 134 9.27 -45.84 -48.75
CA LEU A 134 9.86 -46.10 -50.08
C LEU A 134 10.97 -47.18 -50.06
N LEU A 135 11.52 -47.51 -48.89
CA LEU A 135 12.59 -48.51 -48.72
C LEU A 135 12.07 -49.89 -48.28
N HIS A 136 10.79 -50.03 -47.92
CA HIS A 136 10.19 -51.32 -47.54
C HIS A 136 9.43 -51.98 -48.70
N THR A 137 10.15 -52.74 -49.52
CA THR A 137 9.64 -53.93 -50.24
C THR A 137 10.08 -55.19 -49.47
N PRO A 138 9.27 -56.27 -49.34
CA PRO A 138 9.58 -57.35 -48.42
C PRO A 138 10.63 -58.31 -49.02
N PRO A 139 11.57 -58.79 -48.17
CA PRO A 139 11.83 -60.23 -48.16
C PRO A 139 12.01 -60.82 -46.74
N THR A 140 11.33 -61.95 -46.53
CA THR A 140 11.88 -63.26 -46.16
C THR A 140 13.07 -63.33 -45.16
N THR A 141 12.75 -63.88 -43.97
CA THR A 141 13.53 -64.79 -43.10
C THR A 141 15.07 -64.68 -43.02
N VAL A 142 15.61 -64.45 -41.80
CA VAL A 142 16.48 -65.38 -41.02
C VAL A 142 17.00 -64.71 -39.73
N SER A 143 17.06 -65.53 -38.67
CA SER A 143 17.57 -65.34 -37.30
C SER A 143 19.01 -64.78 -37.18
N GLU A 144 19.28 -63.98 -36.15
CA GLU A 144 19.91 -64.37 -34.85
C GLU A 144 20.68 -63.18 -34.19
N ASP A 145 20.41 -63.01 -32.90
CA ASP A 145 21.09 -62.30 -31.78
C ASP A 145 22.14 -61.18 -32.00
N VAL A 146 21.96 -60.07 -31.27
CA VAL A 146 22.80 -59.63 -30.13
C VAL A 146 22.30 -58.27 -29.61
N ALA A 147 21.92 -58.20 -28.34
CA ALA A 147 21.69 -56.95 -27.58
C ALA A 147 23.03 -56.35 -27.09
N PRO A 148 23.12 -55.04 -26.82
CA PRO A 148 22.80 -54.61 -25.46
C PRO A 148 22.07 -53.26 -25.33
N ASP A 149 21.27 -53.18 -24.28
CA ASP A 149 20.73 -51.97 -23.65
C ASP A 149 21.76 -50.86 -23.50
N GLN A 150 21.32 -49.61 -23.72
CA GLN A 150 21.82 -48.48 -22.94
C GLN A 150 20.78 -47.36 -22.87
N ASP A 151 20.26 -47.21 -21.65
CA ASP A 151 19.27 -46.25 -21.18
C ASP A 151 19.61 -44.81 -21.57
N PHE A 152 18.82 -44.25 -22.49
CA PHE A 152 18.89 -42.83 -22.86
C PHE A 152 18.36 -41.87 -21.76
N PHE A 153 17.90 -42.40 -20.63
CA PHE A 153 17.35 -41.64 -19.50
C PHE A 153 18.33 -41.45 -18.32
N ALA A 154 19.57 -41.94 -18.40
CA ALA A 154 20.55 -41.77 -17.32
C ALA A 154 21.35 -40.45 -17.38
N VAL A 155 21.14 -39.61 -18.41
CA VAL A 155 21.88 -38.33 -18.58
C VAL A 155 21.26 -37.16 -17.82
N LEU A 156 20.06 -37.31 -17.26
CA LEU A 156 19.52 -36.33 -16.33
C LEU A 156 19.99 -36.69 -14.92
N SER A 157 21.12 -36.10 -14.51
CA SER A 157 21.54 -36.13 -13.10
C SER A 157 20.37 -35.75 -12.20
N HIS A 158 20.15 -36.60 -11.20
CA HIS A 158 19.13 -36.53 -10.14
C HIS A 158 19.13 -35.22 -9.31
N GLY A 159 20.02 -34.27 -9.60
CA GLY A 159 20.13 -32.98 -8.92
C GLY A 159 19.61 -31.76 -9.69
N PHE A 160 19.15 -31.90 -10.95
CA PHE A 160 18.74 -30.73 -11.74
C PHE A 160 17.51 -30.01 -11.14
N PHE A 161 16.59 -30.76 -10.52
CA PHE A 161 15.37 -30.20 -9.92
C PHE A 161 15.49 -29.90 -8.41
N GLU A 162 16.61 -30.22 -7.75
CA GLU A 162 16.81 -29.88 -6.31
C GLU A 162 17.18 -28.40 -6.09
N HIS A 163 17.54 -27.65 -7.14
CA HIS A 163 17.89 -26.23 -7.03
C HIS A 163 16.68 -25.29 -7.06
N TRP A 164 15.51 -25.74 -7.53
CA TRP A 164 14.29 -24.93 -7.47
C TRP A 164 13.62 -25.13 -6.12
N GLY A 165 14.32 -24.66 -5.08
CA GLY A 165 13.83 -24.63 -3.72
C GLY A 165 12.43 -24.02 -3.65
N VAL A 166 11.51 -24.82 -3.13
CA VAL A 166 10.22 -24.39 -2.59
C VAL A 166 10.51 -23.56 -1.35
N ASP A 167 11.01 -22.33 -1.53
CA ASP A 167 10.99 -21.23 -0.57
C ASP A 167 11.53 -19.98 -1.27
N GLY A 168 10.63 -19.03 -1.55
CA GLY A 168 10.96 -17.77 -2.20
C GLY A 168 11.74 -16.83 -1.30
N GLU A 169 13.06 -17.02 -1.21
CA GLU A 169 13.98 -16.04 -0.62
C GLU A 169 14.90 -15.45 -1.69
N MET A 170 14.81 -14.12 -1.84
CA MET A 170 15.62 -13.35 -2.77
C MET A 170 17.04 -13.18 -2.20
N PRO A 171 18.12 -13.51 -2.92
CA PRO A 171 19.48 -13.30 -2.43
C PRO A 171 19.80 -11.80 -2.27
N PRO A 172 20.58 -11.42 -1.24
CA PRO A 172 20.87 -10.01 -0.95
C PRO A 172 21.79 -9.40 -2.02
N ALA A 173 21.45 -8.17 -2.43
CA ALA A 173 22.23 -7.37 -3.35
C ALA A 173 23.60 -7.01 -2.73
N ILE A 174 24.68 -7.39 -3.41
CA ILE A 174 26.03 -6.90 -3.13
C ILE A 174 26.13 -5.46 -3.67
N LEU A 175 26.26 -4.51 -2.75
CA LEU A 175 26.70 -3.14 -3.02
C LEU A 175 28.22 -3.14 -3.10
N ASP A 176 28.77 -3.03 -4.30
CA ASP A 176 30.20 -2.76 -4.48
C ASP A 176 30.46 -1.25 -4.54
N SER A 177 31.43 -0.83 -3.71
CA SER A 177 32.08 0.49 -3.69
C SER A 177 33.38 0.45 -4.49
#